data_AF-A0A9D2A714-F1
#
_entry.id   AF-A0A9D2A714-F1
#
_cell.length_a   1.000
_cell.length_b   1.000
_cell.length_c   1.000
_cell.angle_alpha   90.00
_cell.angle_beta   90.00
_cell.angle_gamma   90.00
#
_symmetry.space_group_name_H-M   'P 1'
#
loop_
_entity.id
_entity.type
_entity.pdbx_description
1 polymer ?
#
loop_
_entity_poly.entity_id
_entity_poly.type
_entity_poly.pdbx_seq_one_letter_code
_entity_poly.pdbx_strand_id
1 'polypeptide(L)'
;MDNKKYLIRRYLLFALALFVNAMGIAYITKASLGTSPITSVTYVASMFTPLTMGQWTIILNFLFLLIELPLMTRAQLRSDLRMFLLQIPVTLFFGTCIDLSMNLLYWLSPLAYAAQVVHLLIGCVILALGIALEVKADVALMAGEYLVRAIARRFKTDFGYTKLGLDISLLIVACLLSLGFMGGLYGVREGTLVAALLVGPIVHFVSPHYRFIDSWIGPGRGQRPEETHGQVAYPVITIAREFGSGGHLLGEMLAKDLGISLYDKEFIHLAAQRSGMTEEYIRRNEQSIPSFWLKCMLGGSSELPRERSLSPDDVLFVAESKIVRELSAQGPCVIVGRCADFILRDAPRTIKVFCYSDAESARRRCVEQYGVPAERAVSEIARVNRNRIAHYEYYTGVKWGEPHHYDLMLNTGSMDLKTACGLIEDLYRRLEKA
;
A
#
# COMPACT_ATOMS: atom_id res chain seq x y z
N MET A 1 -21.55 -6.10 -21.23
CA MET A 1 -20.69 -6.95 -22.09
C MET A 1 -19.20 -6.71 -21.86
N ASP A 2 -18.83 -5.58 -21.26
CA ASP A 2 -17.42 -5.15 -21.14
C ASP A 2 -16.61 -5.91 -20.08
N ASN A 3 -17.26 -6.38 -19.01
CA ASN A 3 -16.57 -7.09 -17.93
C ASN A 3 -15.94 -8.43 -18.39
N LYS A 4 -16.57 -9.17 -19.31
CA LYS A 4 -15.98 -10.38 -19.92
C LYS A 4 -14.78 -10.05 -20.81
N LYS A 5 -14.81 -8.93 -21.54
CA LYS A 5 -13.69 -8.49 -22.39
C LYS A 5 -12.47 -8.11 -21.55
N TYR A 6 -12.65 -7.36 -20.47
CA TYR A 6 -11.57 -7.02 -19.54
C TYR A 6 -10.99 -8.26 -18.85
N LEU A 7 -11.85 -9.20 -18.44
CA LEU A 7 -11.41 -10.46 -17.86
C LEU A 7 -10.50 -11.22 -18.83
N ILE A 8 -10.91 -11.40 -20.09
CA ILE A 8 -10.12 -12.09 -21.11
C ILE A 8 -8.77 -11.38 -21.32
N ARG A 9 -8.76 -10.05 -21.40
CA ARG A 9 -7.51 -9.27 -21.55
C ARG A 9 -6.55 -9.48 -20.38
N ARG A 10 -7.05 -9.60 -19.15
CA ARG A 10 -6.22 -9.93 -17.99
C ARG A 10 -5.65 -11.33 -18.03
N TYR A 11 -6.44 -12.33 -18.41
CA TYR A 11 -5.94 -13.70 -18.58
C TYR A 11 -4.89 -13.78 -19.69
N LEU A 12 -5.06 -13.04 -20.79
CA LEU A 12 -4.06 -12.93 -21.85
C LEU A 12 -2.79 -12.22 -21.37
N LEU A 13 -2.93 -11.12 -20.64
CA LEU A 13 -1.80 -10.38 -20.08
C LEU A 13 -1.04 -11.23 -19.05
N PHE A 14 -1.76 -11.99 -18.23
CA PHE A 14 -1.18 -12.91 -17.26
C PHE A 14 -0.44 -14.04 -17.96
N ALA A 15 -1.02 -14.67 -18.99
CA ALA A 15 -0.34 -15.70 -19.78
C ALA A 15 0.94 -15.17 -20.45
N LEU A 16 0.89 -13.95 -21.00
CA LEU A 16 2.07 -13.27 -21.54
C LEU A 16 3.12 -13.02 -20.45
N ALA A 17 2.71 -12.55 -19.27
CA ALA A 17 3.60 -12.30 -18.15
C ALA A 17 4.32 -13.58 -17.70
N LEU A 18 3.61 -14.71 -17.62
CA LEU A 18 4.20 -16.01 -17.30
C LEU A 18 5.24 -16.47 -18.33
N PHE A 19 4.99 -16.22 -19.61
CA PHE A 19 5.98 -16.51 -20.65
C PHE A 19 7.22 -15.60 -20.53
N VAL A 20 7.03 -14.30 -20.27
CA VAL A 20 8.14 -13.35 -20.05
C VAL A 20 8.95 -13.74 -18.81
N ASN A 21 8.30 -14.15 -17.71
CA ASN A 21 8.96 -14.69 -16.53
C ASN A 21 9.80 -15.92 -16.86
N ALA A 22 9.25 -16.87 -17.61
CA ALA A 22 9.95 -18.06 -18.04
C ALA A 22 11.18 -17.74 -18.91
N MET A 23 11.07 -16.77 -19.82
CA MET A 23 12.20 -16.25 -20.60
C MET A 23 13.27 -15.61 -19.72
N GLY A 24 12.89 -14.81 -18.73
CA GLY A 24 13.82 -14.21 -17.76
C GLY A 24 14.57 -15.26 -16.97
N ILE A 25 13.87 -16.27 -16.44
CA ILE A 25 14.47 -17.42 -15.75
C ILE A 25 15.45 -18.15 -16.66
N ALA A 26 15.06 -18.45 -17.91
CA ALA A 26 15.92 -19.15 -18.84
C ALA A 26 17.21 -18.36 -19.18
N TYR A 27 17.13 -17.03 -19.35
CA TYR A 27 18.31 -16.18 -19.54
C TYR A 27 19.26 -16.22 -18.34
N ILE A 28 18.72 -16.10 -17.12
CA ILE A 28 19.51 -16.18 -15.88
C ILE A 28 20.20 -17.55 -15.79
N THR A 29 19.46 -18.64 -16.01
CA THR A 29 20.01 -20.00 -15.94
C THR A 29 21.09 -20.26 -17.00
N LYS A 30 20.87 -19.81 -18.24
CA LYS A 30 21.84 -19.95 -19.34
C LYS A 30 23.09 -19.09 -19.15
N ALA A 31 23.01 -18.00 -18.37
CA ALA A 31 24.17 -17.20 -18.00
C ALA A 31 25.20 -17.98 -17.16
N SER A 32 24.86 -19.17 -16.65
CA SER A 32 25.79 -20.09 -15.95
C SER A 32 26.40 -19.54 -14.63
N LEU A 33 25.83 -18.47 -14.09
CA LEU A 33 26.18 -17.87 -12.79
C LEU A 33 25.17 -18.22 -11.69
N GLY A 34 24.26 -19.17 -11.95
CA GLY A 34 23.20 -19.57 -11.04
C GLY A 34 21.80 -19.18 -11.55
N THR A 35 20.79 -19.35 -10.71
CA THR A 35 19.37 -19.08 -11.01
C THR A 35 18.68 -18.33 -9.87
N SER A 36 17.38 -18.05 -9.95
CA SER A 36 16.65 -17.48 -8.80
C SER A 36 16.48 -18.50 -7.65
N PRO A 37 16.30 -18.09 -6.37
CA PRO A 37 16.23 -19.03 -5.24
C PRO A 37 15.15 -20.12 -5.35
N ILE A 38 13.99 -19.82 -5.91
CA ILE A 38 12.92 -20.83 -6.12
C ILE A 38 13.30 -21.79 -7.26
N THR A 39 13.96 -21.29 -8.31
CA THR A 39 14.30 -22.09 -9.49
C THR A 39 15.62 -22.84 -9.34
N SER A 40 16.43 -22.52 -8.33
CA SER A 40 17.71 -23.21 -8.11
C SER A 40 17.50 -24.66 -7.71
N VAL A 41 16.50 -24.95 -6.88
CA VAL A 41 16.19 -26.34 -6.50
C VAL A 41 15.71 -27.17 -7.69
N THR A 42 14.91 -26.58 -8.59
CA THR A 42 14.39 -27.28 -9.78
C THR A 42 15.47 -27.45 -10.85
N TYR A 43 16.36 -26.46 -10.99
CA TYR A 43 17.50 -26.54 -11.90
C TYR A 43 18.50 -27.60 -11.43
N VAL A 44 18.89 -27.60 -10.15
CA VAL A 44 19.78 -28.62 -9.59
C VAL A 44 19.17 -30.02 -9.73
N ALA A 45 17.88 -30.18 -9.42
CA ALA A 45 17.19 -31.46 -9.61
C ALA A 45 17.23 -31.96 -11.05
N SER A 46 17.11 -31.06 -12.04
CA SER A 46 17.18 -31.41 -13.46
C SER A 46 18.57 -31.86 -13.94
N MET A 47 19.65 -31.58 -13.19
CA MET A 47 21.00 -31.96 -13.60
C MET A 47 21.34 -33.43 -13.36
N PHE A 48 20.72 -34.07 -12.36
CA PHE A 48 21.01 -35.46 -11.99
C PHE A 48 19.82 -36.41 -12.23
N THR A 49 18.72 -35.92 -12.82
CA THR A 49 17.52 -36.71 -13.13
C THR A 49 17.13 -36.54 -14.60
N PRO A 50 16.35 -37.47 -15.19
CA PRO A 50 15.95 -37.37 -16.60
C PRO A 50 14.88 -36.31 -16.87
N LEU A 51 14.39 -35.63 -15.83
CA LEU A 51 13.32 -34.62 -15.95
C LEU A 51 13.91 -33.24 -16.23
N THR A 52 13.21 -32.46 -17.05
CA THR A 52 13.60 -31.09 -17.39
C THR A 52 13.38 -30.13 -16.22
N MET A 53 13.98 -28.93 -16.31
CA MET A 53 13.79 -27.86 -15.33
C MET A 53 12.32 -27.44 -15.23
N GLY A 54 11.59 -27.36 -16.34
CA GLY A 54 10.17 -27.06 -16.37
C GLY A 54 9.31 -28.14 -15.71
N GLN A 55 9.61 -29.42 -15.96
CA GLN A 55 8.95 -30.55 -15.29
C GLN A 55 9.17 -30.53 -13.77
N TRP A 56 10.39 -30.29 -13.31
CA TRP A 56 10.67 -30.11 -11.88
C TRP A 56 9.96 -28.90 -11.28
N THR A 57 9.82 -27.82 -12.05
CA THR A 57 9.06 -26.64 -11.62
C THR A 57 7.58 -26.96 -11.44
N ILE A 58 7.00 -27.79 -12.31
CA ILE A 58 5.62 -28.30 -12.15
C ILE A 58 5.51 -29.13 -10.87
N ILE A 59 6.42 -30.07 -10.66
CA ILE A 59 6.43 -30.95 -9.48
C ILE A 59 6.55 -30.15 -8.19
N LEU A 60 7.50 -29.20 -8.11
CA LEU A 60 7.71 -28.37 -6.94
C LEU A 60 6.48 -27.49 -6.64
N ASN A 61 5.88 -26.89 -7.65
CA ASN A 61 4.68 -26.10 -7.46
C ASN A 61 3.51 -26.97 -6.98
N PHE A 62 3.31 -28.17 -7.52
CA PHE A 62 2.31 -29.11 -6.97
C PHE A 62 2.61 -29.51 -5.52
N LEU A 63 3.88 -29.67 -5.15
CA LEU A 63 4.27 -29.87 -3.76
C LEU A 63 3.86 -28.69 -2.89
N PHE A 64 4.05 -27.44 -3.35
CA PHE A 64 3.55 -26.26 -2.65
C PHE A 64 2.04 -26.29 -2.46
N LEU A 65 1.26 -26.62 -3.51
CA LEU A 65 -0.20 -26.79 -3.39
C LEU A 65 -0.59 -27.84 -2.34
N LEU A 66 0.16 -28.95 -2.24
CA LEU A 66 -0.10 -29.98 -1.23
C LEU A 66 0.22 -29.49 0.19
N ILE A 67 1.28 -28.70 0.37
CA ILE A 67 1.66 -28.11 1.65
C ILE A 67 0.67 -27.02 2.09
N GLU A 68 0.05 -26.32 1.15
CA GLU A 68 -0.98 -25.31 1.44
C GLU A 68 -2.21 -25.90 2.13
N LEU A 69 -2.62 -27.12 1.77
CA LEU A 69 -3.84 -27.77 2.30
C LEU A 69 -3.88 -27.88 3.83
N PRO A 70 -2.86 -28.41 4.53
CA PRO A 70 -2.84 -28.45 6.00
C PRO A 70 -2.65 -27.08 6.66
N LEU A 71 -2.13 -26.08 5.93
CA LEU A 71 -1.94 -24.72 6.47
C LEU A 71 -3.22 -23.88 6.47
N MET A 72 -4.22 -24.28 5.68
CA MET A 72 -5.50 -23.55 5.54
C MET A 72 -6.62 -24.21 6.33
N THR A 73 -7.47 -23.40 6.99
CA THR A 73 -8.72 -23.90 7.57
C THR A 73 -9.76 -24.17 6.48
N ARG A 74 -10.73 -25.06 6.75
CA ARG A 74 -11.81 -25.38 5.78
C ARG A 74 -12.59 -24.16 5.28
N ALA A 75 -12.77 -23.14 6.13
CA ALA A 75 -13.43 -21.90 5.76
C ALA A 75 -12.58 -21.07 4.78
N GLN A 76 -11.27 -20.97 5.03
CA GLN A 76 -10.32 -20.25 4.17
C GLN A 76 -10.11 -20.95 2.82
N LEU A 77 -10.05 -22.29 2.81
CA LEU A 77 -9.98 -23.03 1.56
C LEU A 77 -11.22 -22.79 0.71
N ARG A 78 -12.41 -22.69 1.33
CA ARG A 78 -13.66 -22.40 0.61
C ARG A 78 -13.69 -20.98 0.04
N SER A 79 -13.14 -19.98 0.75
CA SER A 79 -13.06 -18.61 0.25
C SER A 79 -12.07 -18.49 -0.91
N ASP A 80 -10.93 -19.17 -0.81
CA ASP A 80 -9.83 -19.02 -1.75
C ASP A 80 -9.82 -20.13 -2.84
N LEU A 81 -10.84 -20.99 -2.87
CA LEU A 81 -10.93 -22.17 -3.73
C LEU A 81 -10.68 -21.86 -5.22
N ARG A 82 -11.19 -20.72 -5.69
CA ARG A 82 -10.98 -20.29 -7.08
C ARG A 82 -9.52 -19.99 -7.38
N MET A 83 -8.80 -19.34 -6.46
CA MET A 83 -7.37 -19.05 -6.63
C MET A 83 -6.57 -20.35 -6.55
N PHE A 84 -6.88 -21.21 -5.58
CA PHE A 84 -6.25 -22.51 -5.42
C PHE A 84 -6.38 -23.39 -6.68
N LEU A 85 -7.60 -23.54 -7.21
CA LEU A 85 -7.84 -24.31 -8.44
C LEU A 85 -7.15 -23.70 -9.67
N LEU A 86 -7.01 -22.38 -9.72
CA LEU A 86 -6.37 -21.68 -10.84
C LEU A 86 -4.85 -21.89 -10.85
N GLN A 87 -4.22 -22.19 -9.70
CA GLN A 87 -2.79 -22.52 -9.65
C GLN A 87 -2.43 -23.78 -10.45
N ILE A 88 -3.34 -24.75 -10.57
CA ILE A 88 -3.11 -26.01 -11.28
C ILE A 88 -2.81 -25.76 -12.78
N PRO A 89 -3.73 -25.18 -13.60
CA PRO A 89 -3.45 -24.93 -15.01
C PRO A 89 -2.31 -23.92 -15.21
N VAL A 90 -2.18 -22.97 -14.29
CA VAL A 90 -1.12 -21.95 -14.33
C VAL A 90 0.26 -22.55 -14.13
N THR A 91 0.40 -23.49 -13.19
CA THR A 91 1.66 -24.21 -12.93
C THR A 91 2.08 -25.05 -14.14
N LEU A 92 1.14 -25.77 -14.76
CA LEU A 92 1.40 -26.56 -15.96
C LEU A 92 1.85 -25.67 -17.13
N PHE A 93 1.16 -24.54 -17.33
CA PHE A 93 1.52 -23.58 -18.37
C PHE A 93 2.88 -22.92 -18.10
N PHE A 94 3.16 -22.53 -16.86
CA PHE A 94 4.42 -21.89 -16.50
C PHE A 94 5.62 -22.83 -16.68
N GLY A 95 5.52 -24.08 -16.22
CA GLY A 95 6.58 -25.06 -16.40
C GLY A 95 6.88 -25.38 -17.86
N THR A 96 5.84 -25.52 -18.69
CA THR A 96 6.01 -25.71 -20.15
C THR A 96 6.64 -24.48 -20.82
N CYS A 97 6.30 -23.27 -20.37
CA CYS A 97 6.95 -22.04 -20.84
C CYS A 97 8.44 -22.00 -20.48
N ILE A 98 8.86 -22.53 -19.31
CA ILE A 98 10.27 -22.61 -18.92
C ILE A 98 11.04 -23.51 -19.88
N ASP A 99 10.53 -24.72 -20.15
CA ASP A 99 11.21 -25.64 -21.07
C ASP A 99 11.27 -25.08 -22.50
N LEU A 100 10.18 -24.46 -22.96
CA LEU A 100 10.16 -23.77 -24.24
C LEU A 100 11.21 -22.64 -24.29
N SER A 101 11.30 -21.83 -23.24
CA SER A 101 12.28 -20.73 -23.15
C SER A 101 13.72 -21.22 -23.10
N MET A 102 13.98 -22.29 -22.35
CA MET A 102 15.29 -22.95 -22.27
C MET A 102 15.71 -23.53 -23.63
N ASN A 103 14.76 -24.05 -24.40
CA ASN A 103 15.00 -24.53 -25.75
C ASN A 103 15.18 -23.37 -26.75
N LEU A 104 14.38 -22.31 -26.69
CA LEU A 104 14.55 -21.11 -27.54
C LEU A 104 15.92 -20.46 -27.36
N LEU A 105 16.47 -20.53 -26.15
CA LEU A 105 17.80 -20.03 -25.79
C LEU A 105 18.88 -21.12 -25.85
N TYR A 106 18.71 -22.16 -26.69
CA TYR A 106 19.72 -23.21 -26.84
C TYR A 106 21.10 -22.67 -27.27
N TRP A 107 21.09 -21.59 -28.07
CA TRP A 107 22.28 -20.94 -28.62
C TRP A 107 23.01 -20.05 -27.62
N LEU A 108 22.41 -19.76 -26.46
CA LEU A 108 22.96 -18.86 -25.46
C LEU A 108 23.86 -19.62 -24.49
N SER A 109 25.18 -19.59 -24.74
CA SER A 109 26.21 -20.22 -23.90
C SER A 109 27.43 -19.30 -23.71
N PRO A 110 27.32 -18.24 -22.88
CA PRO A 110 28.42 -17.30 -22.66
C PRO A 110 29.62 -17.98 -21.97
N LEU A 111 30.76 -18.02 -22.67
CA LEU A 111 32.03 -18.56 -22.17
C LEU A 111 32.80 -17.56 -21.30
N ALA A 112 32.77 -16.27 -21.67
CA ALA A 112 33.48 -15.21 -20.93
C ALA A 112 32.66 -14.75 -19.71
N TYR A 113 33.31 -14.62 -18.55
CA TYR A 113 32.65 -14.21 -17.31
C TYR A 113 31.91 -12.86 -17.42
N ALA A 114 32.50 -11.87 -18.11
CA ALA A 114 31.83 -10.60 -18.36
C ALA A 114 30.53 -10.76 -19.18
N ALA A 115 30.54 -11.64 -20.18
CA ALA A 115 29.34 -11.95 -20.96
C ALA A 115 28.29 -12.67 -20.09
N GLN A 116 28.71 -13.57 -19.20
CA GLN A 116 27.82 -14.22 -18.24
C GLN A 116 27.11 -13.20 -17.35
N VAL A 117 27.84 -12.21 -16.80
CA VAL A 117 27.24 -11.13 -15.99
C VAL A 117 26.26 -10.30 -16.80
N VAL A 118 26.59 -9.94 -18.05
CA VAL A 118 25.67 -9.17 -18.92
C VAL A 118 24.37 -9.93 -19.17
N HIS A 119 24.44 -11.23 -19.50
CA HIS A 119 23.24 -12.03 -19.75
C HIS A 119 22.42 -12.28 -18.48
N LEU A 120 23.09 -12.41 -17.34
CA LEU A 120 22.44 -12.44 -16.02
C LEU A 120 21.64 -11.16 -15.78
N LEU A 121 22.23 -9.99 -16.04
CA LEU A 121 21.56 -8.69 -15.86
C LEU A 121 20.38 -8.53 -16.81
N ILE A 122 20.53 -8.90 -18.09
CA ILE A 122 19.44 -8.92 -19.08
C ILE A 122 18.30 -9.82 -18.58
N GLY A 123 18.63 -11.02 -18.11
CA GLY A 123 17.67 -11.96 -17.54
C GLY A 123 16.93 -11.40 -16.34
N CYS A 124 17.64 -10.70 -15.43
CA CYS A 124 17.04 -10.04 -14.27
C CYS A 124 16.05 -8.93 -14.70
N VAL A 125 16.39 -8.15 -15.73
CA VAL A 125 15.48 -7.13 -16.27
C VAL A 125 14.24 -7.79 -16.89
N ILE A 126 14.40 -8.78 -17.77
CA ILE A 126 13.28 -9.48 -18.39
C ILE A 126 12.37 -10.11 -17.34
N LEU A 127 12.94 -10.79 -16.34
CA LEU A 127 12.20 -11.38 -15.24
C LEU A 127 11.43 -10.32 -14.44
N ALA A 128 12.05 -9.17 -14.15
CA ALA A 128 11.39 -8.08 -13.45
C ALA A 128 10.25 -7.45 -14.27
N LEU A 129 10.42 -7.29 -15.59
CA LEU A 129 9.35 -6.85 -16.49
C LEU A 129 8.16 -7.82 -16.45
N GLY A 130 8.43 -9.14 -16.45
CA GLY A 130 7.43 -10.18 -16.37
C GLY A 130 6.67 -10.16 -15.05
N ILE A 131 7.37 -10.09 -13.91
CA ILE A 131 6.75 -10.02 -12.57
C ILE A 131 5.88 -8.77 -12.44
N ALA A 132 6.35 -7.62 -12.94
CA ALA A 132 5.56 -6.39 -12.93
C ALA A 132 4.27 -6.52 -13.77
N LEU A 133 4.32 -7.19 -14.93
CA LEU A 133 3.13 -7.48 -15.75
C LEU A 133 2.19 -8.48 -15.07
N GLU A 134 2.76 -9.49 -14.39
CA GLU A 134 2.01 -10.52 -13.66
C GLU A 134 1.18 -9.90 -12.53
N VAL A 135 1.84 -9.09 -11.68
CA VAL A 135 1.19 -8.33 -10.59
C VAL A 135 0.10 -7.42 -11.16
N LYS A 136 0.35 -6.80 -12.31
CA LYS A 136 -0.62 -5.92 -12.96
C LYS A 136 -1.85 -6.66 -13.50
N ALA A 137 -1.68 -7.89 -13.98
CA ALA A 137 -2.77 -8.69 -14.51
C ALA A 137 -3.76 -9.14 -13.42
N ASP A 138 -3.31 -9.31 -12.17
CA ASP A 138 -4.14 -9.58 -10.99
C ASP A 138 -5.16 -10.73 -11.20
N VAL A 139 -4.65 -11.83 -11.76
CA VAL A 139 -5.47 -13.00 -12.13
C VAL A 139 -5.34 -14.12 -11.09
N ALA A 140 -4.10 -14.50 -10.78
CA ALA A 140 -3.74 -15.56 -9.85
C ALA A 140 -2.38 -15.24 -9.21
N LEU A 141 -2.10 -15.85 -8.06
CA LEU A 141 -0.77 -15.87 -7.46
C LEU A 141 -0.07 -17.16 -7.87
N MET A 142 1.25 -17.13 -8.11
CA MET A 142 2.05 -18.34 -8.25
C MET A 142 1.99 -19.19 -6.99
N ALA A 143 2.10 -20.51 -7.14
CA ALA A 143 2.09 -21.47 -6.04
C ALA A 143 3.10 -21.12 -4.94
N GLY A 144 4.34 -20.77 -5.30
CA GLY A 144 5.35 -20.35 -4.34
C GLY A 144 4.92 -19.11 -3.53
N GLU A 145 4.34 -18.10 -4.19
CA GLU A 145 3.88 -16.88 -3.51
C GLU A 145 2.64 -17.11 -2.65
N TYR A 146 1.76 -17.98 -3.11
CA TYR A 146 0.57 -18.34 -2.37
C TYR A 146 0.89 -19.17 -1.12
N LEU A 147 1.86 -20.09 -1.21
CA LEU A 147 2.38 -20.82 -0.05
C LEU A 147 2.94 -19.88 1.01
N VAL A 148 3.75 -18.88 0.61
CA VAL A 148 4.20 -17.81 1.53
C VAL A 148 3.01 -17.14 2.20
N ARG A 149 1.97 -16.79 1.43
CA ARG A 149 0.75 -16.16 1.95
C ARG A 149 -0.01 -17.09 2.92
N ALA A 150 0.02 -18.40 2.71
CA ALA A 150 -0.61 -19.39 3.58
C ALA A 150 0.16 -19.54 4.90
N ILE A 151 1.49 -19.66 4.84
CA ILE A 151 2.38 -19.73 6.02
C ILE A 151 2.27 -18.45 6.84
N ALA A 152 2.42 -17.29 6.22
CA ALA A 152 2.33 -15.98 6.88
C ALA A 152 1.00 -15.82 7.62
N ARG A 153 -0.12 -16.23 7.00
CA ARG A 153 -1.45 -16.22 7.63
C ARG A 153 -1.58 -17.20 8.78
N ARG A 154 -1.04 -18.42 8.65
CA ARG A 154 -1.15 -19.48 9.66
C ARG A 154 -0.34 -19.17 10.92
N PHE A 155 0.85 -18.63 10.74
CA PHE A 155 1.80 -18.33 11.82
C PHE A 155 1.78 -16.87 12.27
N LYS A 156 0.97 -16.01 11.63
CA LYS A 156 0.91 -14.55 11.89
C LYS A 156 2.30 -13.91 11.84
N THR A 157 3.00 -14.17 10.75
CA THR A 157 4.32 -13.60 10.47
C THR A 157 4.24 -12.68 9.26
N ASP A 158 5.15 -11.73 9.14
CA ASP A 158 5.20 -10.84 7.96
C ASP A 158 5.47 -11.63 6.68
N PHE A 159 4.69 -11.34 5.63
CA PHE A 159 4.83 -11.97 4.32
C PHE A 159 6.27 -11.89 3.77
N GLY A 160 6.96 -10.75 3.98
CA GLY A 160 8.33 -10.56 3.51
C GLY A 160 9.34 -11.49 4.20
N TYR A 161 9.28 -11.61 5.53
CA TYR A 161 10.14 -12.53 6.28
C TYR A 161 9.82 -13.98 5.97
N THR A 162 8.54 -14.33 5.80
CA THR A 162 8.14 -15.67 5.37
C THR A 162 8.67 -15.99 3.96
N LYS A 163 8.63 -15.03 3.03
CA LYS A 163 9.16 -15.20 1.67
C LYS A 163 10.66 -15.43 1.69
N LEU A 164 11.39 -14.58 2.42
CA LEU A 164 12.82 -14.73 2.58
C LEU A 164 13.19 -16.08 3.21
N GLY A 165 12.45 -16.50 4.24
CA GLY A 165 12.62 -17.81 4.87
C GLY A 165 12.40 -18.96 3.88
N LEU A 166 11.35 -18.90 3.07
CA LEU A 166 11.10 -19.90 2.01
C LEU A 166 12.23 -19.90 0.97
N ASP A 167 12.65 -18.74 0.46
CA ASP A 167 13.70 -18.63 -0.55
C ASP A 167 15.05 -19.15 -0.03
N ILE A 168 15.41 -18.82 1.21
CA ILE A 168 16.60 -19.37 1.88
C ILE A 168 16.46 -20.89 2.05
N SER A 169 15.29 -21.38 2.45
CA SER A 169 15.07 -22.82 2.61
C SER A 169 15.25 -23.59 1.30
N LEU A 170 14.72 -23.06 0.19
CA LEU A 170 14.85 -23.67 -1.14
C LEU A 170 16.29 -23.60 -1.64
N LEU A 171 17.00 -22.51 -1.35
CA LEU A 171 18.42 -22.38 -1.67
C LEU A 171 19.28 -23.40 -0.90
N ILE A 172 19.01 -23.59 0.39
CA ILE A 172 19.69 -24.61 1.21
C ILE A 172 19.40 -26.01 0.65
N VAL A 173 18.15 -26.32 0.32
CA VAL A 173 17.79 -27.61 -0.28
C VAL A 173 18.51 -27.82 -1.62
N ALA A 174 18.61 -26.79 -2.46
CA ALA A 174 19.36 -26.86 -3.71
C ALA A 174 20.85 -27.16 -3.47
N CYS A 175 21.48 -26.48 -2.50
CA CYS A 175 22.87 -26.75 -2.12
C CYS A 175 23.07 -28.18 -1.60
N LEU A 176 22.16 -28.67 -0.75
CA LEU A 176 22.21 -30.03 -0.20
C LEU A 176 22.03 -31.10 -1.29
N LEU A 177 21.10 -30.90 -2.22
CA LEU A 177 20.91 -31.80 -3.36
C LEU A 177 22.15 -31.81 -4.27
N SER A 178 22.72 -30.64 -4.55
CA SER A 178 23.91 -30.54 -5.40
C SER A 178 25.12 -31.26 -4.77
N LEU A 179 25.38 -31.02 -3.48
CA LEU A 179 26.45 -31.68 -2.75
C LEU A 179 26.23 -33.19 -2.64
N GLY A 180 25.00 -33.62 -2.32
CA GLY A 180 24.66 -35.02 -2.10
C GLY A 180 24.72 -35.89 -3.35
N PHE A 181 24.27 -35.38 -4.50
CA PHE A 181 24.18 -36.16 -5.74
C PHE A 181 25.31 -35.89 -6.75
N MET A 182 25.96 -34.73 -6.68
CA MET A 182 26.97 -34.31 -7.67
C MET A 182 28.35 -34.08 -7.06
N GLY A 183 28.50 -34.15 -5.73
CA GLY A 183 29.79 -34.00 -5.05
C GLY A 183 30.38 -32.58 -5.11
N GLY A 184 29.58 -31.57 -5.47
CA GLY A 184 30.01 -30.17 -5.60
C GLY A 184 28.82 -29.22 -5.65
N LEU A 185 29.08 -27.90 -5.63
CA LEU A 185 28.05 -26.87 -5.75
C LEU A 185 27.85 -26.48 -7.23
N TYR A 186 26.82 -27.05 -7.83
CA TYR A 186 26.38 -26.78 -9.20
C TYR A 186 25.02 -26.09 -9.19
N GLY A 187 24.78 -25.21 -10.16
CA GLY A 187 23.49 -24.51 -10.31
C GLY A 187 23.22 -23.37 -9.32
N VAL A 188 23.95 -23.29 -8.20
CA VAL A 188 23.89 -22.18 -7.23
C VAL A 188 25.24 -21.48 -7.17
N ARG A 189 25.27 -20.20 -7.52
CA ARG A 189 26.47 -19.37 -7.63
C ARG A 189 26.16 -17.91 -7.28
N GLU A 190 27.15 -17.03 -7.38
CA GLU A 190 27.04 -15.59 -7.11
C GLU A 190 25.89 -14.90 -7.86
N GLY A 191 25.55 -15.37 -9.07
CA GLY A 191 24.44 -14.85 -9.85
C GLY A 191 23.06 -15.11 -9.22
N THR A 192 22.92 -16.14 -8.38
CA THR A 192 21.69 -16.38 -7.60
C THR A 192 21.46 -15.28 -6.57
N LEU A 193 22.54 -14.84 -5.89
CA LEU A 193 22.48 -13.72 -4.95
C LEU A 193 22.20 -12.41 -5.69
N VAL A 194 22.88 -12.18 -6.82
CA VAL A 194 22.67 -10.99 -7.65
C VAL A 194 21.22 -10.93 -8.17
N ALA A 195 20.67 -12.02 -8.67
CA ALA A 195 19.28 -12.08 -9.13
C ALA A 195 18.29 -11.83 -7.99
N ALA A 196 18.52 -12.42 -6.80
CA ALA A 196 17.68 -12.19 -5.62
C ALA A 196 17.67 -10.71 -5.18
N LEU A 197 18.81 -10.02 -5.29
CA LEU A 197 18.95 -8.62 -4.89
C LEU A 197 18.47 -7.62 -5.95
N LEU A 198 18.64 -7.92 -7.25
CA LEU A 198 18.36 -6.97 -8.33
C LEU A 198 16.92 -7.03 -8.85
N VAL A 199 16.30 -8.21 -8.91
CA VAL A 199 14.97 -8.36 -9.53
C VAL A 199 13.92 -7.51 -8.81
N GLY A 200 13.92 -7.50 -7.47
CA GLY A 200 12.96 -6.71 -6.68
C GLY A 200 13.01 -5.20 -6.97
N PRO A 201 14.17 -4.53 -6.84
CA PRO A 201 14.33 -3.12 -7.19
C PRO A 201 13.92 -2.78 -8.63
N ILE A 202 14.25 -3.65 -9.60
CA ILE A 202 13.88 -3.43 -11.00
C ILE A 202 12.35 -3.52 -11.17
N VAL A 203 11.67 -4.49 -10.53
CA VAL A 203 10.20 -4.58 -10.54
C VAL A 203 9.59 -3.28 -10.02
N HIS A 204 10.09 -2.73 -8.91
CA HIS A 204 9.58 -1.49 -8.34
C HIS A 204 9.80 -0.29 -9.27
N PHE A 205 10.95 -0.21 -9.94
CA PHE A 205 11.25 0.84 -10.92
C PHE A 205 10.34 0.77 -12.16
N VAL A 206 10.05 -0.44 -12.65
CA VAL A 206 9.26 -0.66 -13.87
C VAL A 206 7.76 -0.51 -13.61
N SER A 207 7.27 -0.97 -12.46
CA SER A 207 5.82 -1.07 -12.16
C SER A 207 5.01 0.23 -12.42
N PRO A 208 5.50 1.44 -12.09
CA PRO A 208 4.81 2.70 -12.40
C PRO A 208 4.65 2.97 -13.90
N HIS A 209 5.57 2.48 -14.73
CA HIS A 209 5.57 2.72 -16.18
C HIS A 209 4.45 1.95 -16.89
N TYR A 210 3.91 0.87 -16.29
CA TYR A 210 2.79 0.11 -16.85
C TYR A 210 1.40 0.69 -16.58
N ARG A 211 1.33 1.93 -16.06
CA ARG A 211 0.05 2.65 -15.85
C ARG A 211 -0.76 2.85 -17.14
N PHE A 212 -0.13 2.89 -18.32
CA PHE A 212 -0.87 2.98 -19.58
C PHE A 212 -1.75 1.75 -19.86
N ILE A 213 -1.37 0.58 -19.32
CA ILE A 213 -2.09 -0.68 -19.52
C ILE A 213 -3.42 -0.69 -18.72
N ASP A 214 -3.55 0.15 -17.68
CA ASP A 214 -4.75 0.23 -16.83
C ASP A 214 -6.03 0.46 -17.63
N SER A 215 -5.95 1.35 -18.62
CA SER A 215 -7.04 1.65 -19.56
C SER A 215 -7.50 0.43 -20.36
N TRP A 216 -6.61 -0.54 -20.61
CA TRP A 216 -6.86 -1.69 -21.46
C TRP A 216 -7.39 -2.91 -20.71
N ILE A 217 -6.91 -3.15 -19.48
CA ILE A 217 -7.28 -4.30 -18.63
C ILE A 217 -8.45 -4.03 -17.66
N GLY A 218 -8.91 -2.77 -17.58
CA GLY A 218 -9.99 -2.35 -16.68
C GLY A 218 -9.59 -2.36 -15.20
N PRO A 219 -10.43 -1.86 -14.27
CA PRO A 219 -10.10 -1.73 -12.84
C PRO A 219 -9.89 -3.10 -12.16
N GLY A 220 -8.68 -3.35 -11.62
CA GLY A 220 -8.13 -4.64 -11.10
C GLY A 220 -9.10 -5.50 -10.25
N ARG A 221 -8.84 -6.79 -10.02
CA ARG A 221 -9.73 -7.65 -9.19
C ARG A 221 -9.61 -7.31 -7.69
N GLY A 222 -8.44 -6.82 -7.28
CA GLY A 222 -8.16 -6.18 -5.98
C GLY A 222 -8.68 -4.74 -5.90
N GLN A 223 -8.96 -4.12 -7.05
CA GLN A 223 -10.03 -3.15 -7.15
C GLN A 223 -11.35 -3.91 -7.40
N ARG A 224 -11.85 -4.62 -6.37
CA ARG A 224 -13.27 -4.33 -6.09
C ARG A 224 -13.32 -2.81 -6.18
N PRO A 225 -14.29 -2.20 -6.89
CA PRO A 225 -14.50 -0.79 -6.64
C PRO A 225 -14.34 -0.69 -5.13
N GLU A 226 -13.41 0.16 -4.68
CA GLU A 226 -13.65 0.87 -3.43
C GLU A 226 -15.14 1.02 -3.48
N GLU A 227 -15.86 0.47 -2.52
CA GLU A 227 -17.22 0.87 -2.42
C GLU A 227 -17.13 2.42 -2.31
N THR A 228 -17.07 3.20 -3.40
CA THR A 228 -18.22 3.48 -4.24
C THR A 228 -19.42 2.57 -3.93
N HIS A 229 -19.78 2.40 -2.62
CA HIS A 229 -20.97 3.02 -2.08
C HIS A 229 -21.17 4.18 -3.00
N GLY A 230 -22.04 4.09 -4.02
CA GLY A 230 -22.26 5.21 -4.93
C GLY A 230 -22.40 6.40 -4.00
N GLN A 231 -21.32 7.19 -3.88
CA GLN A 231 -21.07 7.80 -2.59
C GLN A 231 -22.01 8.96 -2.69
N VAL A 232 -23.10 8.86 -1.94
CA VAL A 232 -23.83 10.05 -1.58
C VAL A 232 -22.74 10.86 -0.89
N ALA A 233 -22.11 11.75 -1.66
CA ALA A 233 -21.06 12.61 -1.16
C ALA A 233 -21.82 13.48 -0.17
N TYR A 234 -21.73 13.12 1.10
CA TYR A 234 -22.41 13.88 2.12
C TYR A 234 -21.66 15.21 2.25
N PRO A 235 -22.38 16.32 2.42
CA PRO A 235 -21.74 17.57 2.72
C PRO A 235 -21.00 17.44 4.07
N VAL A 236 -19.69 17.70 4.06
CA VAL A 236 -18.84 17.65 5.26
C VAL A 236 -18.23 19.01 5.52
N ILE A 237 -18.28 19.47 6.77
CA ILE A 237 -17.62 20.70 7.20
C ILE A 237 -16.38 20.33 8.00
N THR A 238 -15.20 20.80 7.59
CA THR A 238 -13.96 20.66 8.36
C THR A 238 -13.57 22.00 8.97
N ILE A 239 -13.18 21.99 10.25
CA ILE A 239 -12.79 23.20 10.99
C ILE A 239 -11.37 23.05 11.53
N ALA A 240 -10.42 23.69 10.86
CA ALA A 240 -9.11 24.02 11.39
C ALA A 240 -9.20 25.34 12.19
N ARG A 241 -8.40 25.49 13.25
CA ARG A 241 -8.55 26.64 14.16
C ARG A 241 -7.36 26.93 15.04
N GLU A 242 -7.13 28.20 15.30
CA GLU A 242 -6.28 28.68 16.40
C GLU A 242 -6.92 28.44 17.76
N PHE A 243 -6.11 28.26 18.79
CA PHE A 243 -6.58 28.20 20.17
C PHE A 243 -7.04 29.59 20.62
N GLY A 244 -8.19 29.63 21.29
CA GLY A 244 -8.83 30.90 21.65
C GLY A 244 -9.71 31.52 20.56
N SER A 245 -9.77 30.96 19.35
CA SER A 245 -10.63 31.47 18.26
C SER A 245 -12.12 31.15 18.41
N GLY A 246 -12.53 30.20 19.26
CA GLY A 246 -13.93 29.74 19.29
C GLY A 246 -14.28 28.73 18.20
N GLY A 247 -13.33 28.25 17.40
CA GLY A 247 -13.62 27.29 16.32
C GLY A 247 -14.26 25.96 16.77
N HIS A 248 -14.08 25.52 18.01
CA HIS A 248 -14.78 24.33 18.53
C HIS A 248 -16.25 24.64 18.83
N LEU A 249 -16.52 25.75 19.53
CA LEU A 249 -17.88 26.25 19.79
C LEU A 249 -18.65 26.48 18.48
N LEU A 250 -17.96 27.01 17.46
CA LEU A 250 -18.53 27.15 16.12
C LEU A 250 -18.96 25.80 15.52
N GLY A 251 -18.15 24.76 15.71
CA GLY A 251 -18.49 23.41 15.27
C GLY A 251 -19.70 22.82 16.01
N GLU A 252 -19.80 23.05 17.32
CA GLU A 252 -20.97 22.66 18.12
C GLU A 252 -22.25 23.37 17.68
N MET A 253 -22.15 24.69 17.43
CA MET A 253 -23.26 25.49 16.90
C MET A 253 -23.73 24.95 15.55
N LEU A 254 -22.80 24.75 14.60
CA LEU A 254 -23.11 24.22 13.27
C LEU A 254 -23.76 22.83 13.32
N ALA A 255 -23.23 21.92 14.13
CA ALA A 255 -23.77 20.58 14.27
C ALA A 255 -25.19 20.61 14.82
N LYS A 256 -25.45 21.47 15.81
CA LYS A 256 -26.78 21.66 16.40
C LYS A 256 -27.77 22.29 15.42
N ASP A 257 -27.38 23.36 14.74
CA ASP A 257 -28.27 24.15 13.88
C ASP A 257 -28.59 23.43 12.55
N LEU A 258 -27.65 22.63 12.04
CA LEU A 258 -27.86 21.77 10.86
C LEU A 258 -28.43 20.39 11.19
N GLY A 259 -28.43 19.98 12.46
CA GLY A 259 -28.89 18.64 12.88
C GLY A 259 -27.98 17.50 12.42
N ILE A 260 -26.66 17.73 12.37
CA ILE A 260 -25.66 16.78 11.88
C ILE A 260 -24.66 16.41 12.98
N SER A 261 -23.88 15.33 12.80
CA SER A 261 -22.96 14.85 13.83
C SER A 261 -21.71 15.74 13.95
N LEU A 262 -21.22 15.95 15.18
CA LEU A 262 -19.93 16.59 15.46
C LEU A 262 -18.89 15.54 15.85
N TYR A 263 -17.75 15.55 15.16
CA TYR A 263 -16.59 14.73 15.50
C TYR A 263 -15.39 15.62 15.79
N ASP A 264 -14.89 15.55 17.02
CA ASP A 264 -13.74 16.33 17.45
C ASP A 264 -12.47 15.48 17.56
N LYS A 265 -11.40 16.11 18.05
CA LYS A 265 -10.11 15.44 18.26
C LYS A 265 -10.24 14.25 19.20
N GLU A 266 -10.97 14.36 20.31
CA GLU A 266 -11.00 13.34 21.34
C GLU A 266 -11.78 12.11 20.88
N PHE A 267 -12.91 12.33 20.22
CA PHE A 267 -13.70 11.24 19.62
C PHE A 267 -12.88 10.46 18.59
N ILE A 268 -12.25 11.16 17.64
CA ILE A 268 -11.48 10.52 16.56
C ILE A 268 -10.29 9.75 17.13
N HIS A 269 -9.59 10.34 18.09
CA HIS A 269 -8.45 9.71 18.75
C HIS A 269 -8.86 8.45 19.53
N LEU A 270 -9.95 8.52 20.29
CA LEU A 270 -10.46 7.40 21.07
C LEU A 270 -10.99 6.29 20.16
N ALA A 271 -11.67 6.64 19.07
CA ALA A 271 -12.10 5.69 18.05
C ALA A 271 -10.89 5.00 17.40
N ALA A 272 -9.81 5.73 17.13
CA ALA A 272 -8.57 5.17 16.59
C ALA A 272 -7.95 4.15 17.55
N GLN A 273 -7.82 4.51 18.82
CA GLN A 273 -7.28 3.62 19.84
C GLN A 273 -8.14 2.37 20.08
N ARG A 274 -9.47 2.53 20.13
CA ARG A 274 -10.41 1.42 20.36
C ARG A 274 -10.57 0.50 19.15
N SER A 275 -10.32 0.99 17.94
CA SER A 275 -10.43 0.20 16.71
C SER A 275 -9.41 -0.95 16.62
N GLY A 276 -8.39 -0.98 17.50
CA GLY A 276 -7.39 -2.04 17.54
C GLY A 276 -6.58 -2.16 16.25
N MET A 277 -6.55 -1.09 15.43
CA MET A 277 -5.76 -1.03 14.20
C MET A 277 -4.27 -1.15 14.56
N THR A 278 -3.78 -2.37 14.46
CA THR A 278 -2.41 -2.78 14.77
C THR A 278 -1.47 -2.30 13.66
N GLU A 279 -0.19 -2.10 13.96
CA GLU A 279 0.84 -1.75 12.97
C GLU A 279 0.81 -2.70 11.76
N GLU A 280 0.49 -3.97 12.01
CA GLU A 280 0.29 -5.04 11.02
C GLU A 280 -0.89 -4.81 10.05
N TYR A 281 -1.99 -4.20 10.51
CA TYR A 281 -3.13 -3.83 9.66
C TYR A 281 -2.78 -2.65 8.74
N ILE A 282 -2.01 -1.69 9.25
CA ILE A 282 -1.57 -0.50 8.50
C ILE A 282 -0.54 -0.87 7.43
N ARG A 283 0.44 -1.71 7.77
CA ARG A 283 1.43 -2.26 6.81
C ARG A 283 0.76 -3.01 5.66
N ARG A 284 -0.35 -3.69 5.95
CA ARG A 284 -1.13 -4.45 4.96
C ARG A 284 -2.01 -3.56 4.06
N ASN A 285 -2.35 -2.36 4.53
CA ASN A 285 -3.17 -1.37 3.84
C ASN A 285 -2.37 -0.14 3.36
N GLU A 286 -1.03 -0.17 3.38
CA GLU A 286 -0.15 0.90 2.87
C GLU A 286 -0.51 1.37 1.45
N GLN A 287 -1.05 0.48 0.62
CA GLN A 287 -1.41 0.80 -0.76
C GLN A 287 -2.60 1.77 -0.91
N SER A 288 -3.39 2.00 0.16
CA SER A 288 -4.47 3.01 0.16
C SER A 288 -4.03 4.39 0.66
N ILE A 289 -2.74 4.59 0.97
CA ILE A 289 -2.22 5.87 1.45
C ILE A 289 -1.87 6.74 0.23
N PRO A 290 -2.52 7.92 0.04
CA PRO A 290 -2.26 8.78 -1.10
C PRO A 290 -0.78 9.17 -1.18
N SER A 291 -0.17 8.91 -2.35
CA SER A 291 1.25 9.11 -2.71
C SER A 291 1.95 10.39 -2.22
N PHE A 292 1.19 11.44 -1.91
CA PHE A 292 1.70 12.68 -1.31
C PHE A 292 2.25 12.50 0.12
N TRP A 293 1.61 11.65 0.93
CA TRP A 293 2.04 11.32 2.31
C TRP A 293 3.36 10.58 2.34
N LEU A 294 3.53 9.65 1.40
CA LEU A 294 4.79 8.94 1.20
C LEU A 294 5.92 9.92 0.83
N LYS A 295 5.62 10.93 0.01
CA LYS A 295 6.60 11.92 -0.46
C LYS A 295 7.08 12.87 0.65
N CYS A 296 6.23 13.17 1.64
CA CYS A 296 6.61 13.97 2.80
C CYS A 296 7.40 13.15 3.84
N MET A 297 7.03 11.88 4.06
CA MET A 297 7.80 10.95 4.90
C MET A 297 9.19 10.60 4.32
N LEU A 298 9.34 10.66 3.00
CA LEU A 298 10.59 10.36 2.28
C LEU A 298 11.40 11.61 1.89
N GLY A 299 10.91 12.80 2.24
CA GLY A 299 11.47 14.10 1.86
C GLY A 299 12.54 14.60 2.83
N GLY A 300 13.64 13.87 2.96
CA GLY A 300 14.78 14.27 3.79
C GLY A 300 16.00 13.41 3.50
N SER A 301 16.69 13.74 2.41
CA SER A 301 18.08 13.40 2.08
C SER A 301 18.61 11.98 2.40
N SER A 302 19.10 11.35 1.33
CA SER A 302 20.13 10.31 1.29
C SER A 302 19.83 8.96 1.95
N GLU A 303 19.88 7.93 1.09
CA GLU A 303 20.14 6.52 1.42
C GLU A 303 19.08 5.83 2.28
N LEU A 304 18.43 4.81 1.71
CA LEU A 304 17.64 3.86 2.50
C LEU A 304 18.57 2.84 3.15
N PRO A 305 18.68 2.85 4.49
CA PRO A 305 18.85 1.63 5.25
C PRO A 305 17.65 1.39 6.17
N ARG A 306 17.32 0.09 6.30
CA ARG A 306 16.72 -0.66 7.41
C ARG A 306 15.86 0.08 8.45
N GLU A 307 14.73 -0.56 8.75
CA GLU A 307 14.11 -0.56 10.09
C GLU A 307 13.82 0.82 10.67
N ARG A 308 12.69 1.40 10.27
CA ARG A 308 11.92 2.21 11.21
C ARG A 308 10.50 1.71 11.19
N SER A 309 10.15 0.96 12.24
CA SER A 309 8.78 0.84 12.71
C SER A 309 8.15 2.23 12.67
N LEU A 310 6.91 2.33 12.21
CA LEU A 310 6.18 3.60 12.28
C LEU A 310 6.21 4.05 13.75
N SER A 311 6.46 5.34 14.01
CA SER A 311 6.32 5.80 15.39
C SER A 311 4.86 5.55 15.84
N PRO A 312 4.60 5.30 17.14
CA PRO A 312 3.23 5.14 17.63
C PRO A 312 2.32 6.30 17.22
N ASP A 313 2.88 7.50 17.07
CA ASP A 313 2.18 8.70 16.60
C ASP A 313 1.84 8.65 15.10
N ASP A 314 2.73 8.10 14.25
CA ASP A 314 2.45 7.92 12.82
C ASP A 314 1.36 6.85 12.60
N VAL A 315 1.43 5.74 13.33
CA VAL A 315 0.41 4.67 13.33
C VAL A 315 -0.95 5.25 13.73
N LEU A 316 -0.97 6.04 14.80
CA LEU A 316 -2.15 6.72 15.28
C LEU A 316 -2.70 7.70 14.24
N PHE A 317 -1.86 8.51 13.60
CA PHE A 317 -2.30 9.46 12.58
C PHE A 317 -2.93 8.75 11.36
N VAL A 318 -2.38 7.61 10.94
CA VAL A 318 -2.97 6.80 9.86
C VAL A 318 -4.35 6.27 10.26
N ALA A 319 -4.50 5.78 11.50
CA ALA A 319 -5.78 5.32 12.02
C ALA A 319 -6.81 6.47 12.13
N GLU A 320 -6.41 7.63 12.66
CA GLU A 320 -7.24 8.85 12.71
C GLU A 320 -7.69 9.25 11.29
N SER A 321 -6.79 9.20 10.31
CA SER A 321 -7.11 9.51 8.90
C SER A 321 -8.12 8.57 8.28
N LYS A 322 -8.07 7.27 8.60
CA LYS A 322 -9.05 6.29 8.14
C LYS A 322 -10.42 6.55 8.75
N ILE A 323 -10.47 6.86 10.06
CA ILE A 323 -11.70 7.20 10.75
C ILE A 323 -12.34 8.46 10.16
N VAL A 324 -11.56 9.51 9.88
CA VAL A 324 -12.09 10.72 9.22
C VAL A 324 -12.79 10.38 7.91
N ARG A 325 -12.20 9.51 7.08
CA ARG A 325 -12.81 9.07 5.82
C ARG A 325 -14.07 8.23 6.04
N GLU A 326 -14.04 7.30 6.99
CA GLU A 326 -15.20 6.46 7.33
C GLU A 326 -16.37 7.31 7.84
N LEU A 327 -16.12 8.28 8.72
CA LEU A 327 -17.13 9.19 9.24
C LEU A 327 -17.74 10.04 8.12
N SER A 328 -16.91 10.56 7.20
CA SER A 328 -17.39 11.33 6.04
C SER A 328 -18.26 10.51 5.09
N ALA A 329 -18.10 9.19 5.06
CA ALA A 329 -18.86 8.28 4.21
C ALA A 329 -20.18 7.81 4.86
N GLN A 330 -20.33 7.92 6.19
CA GLN A 330 -21.52 7.48 6.91
C GLN A 330 -22.67 8.48 6.85
N GLY A 331 -22.36 9.78 6.76
CA GLY A 331 -23.38 10.82 6.73
C GLY A 331 -22.80 12.24 6.80
N PRO A 332 -23.66 13.27 6.71
CA PRO A 332 -23.23 14.65 6.87
C PRO A 332 -22.71 14.89 8.29
N CYS A 333 -21.59 15.59 8.40
CA CYS A 333 -20.95 15.84 9.69
C CYS A 333 -20.05 17.07 9.70
N VAL A 334 -19.75 17.55 10.92
CA VAL A 334 -18.74 18.56 11.21
C VAL A 334 -17.54 17.87 11.86
N ILE A 335 -16.34 18.10 11.32
CA ILE A 335 -15.08 17.52 11.83
C ILE A 335 -14.13 18.64 12.29
N VAL A 336 -13.71 18.62 13.55
CA VAL A 336 -12.90 19.70 14.15
C VAL A 336 -11.44 19.27 14.35
N GLY A 337 -10.59 19.53 13.35
CA GLY A 337 -9.13 19.31 13.40
C GLY A 337 -8.64 18.02 12.76
N ARG A 338 -7.58 17.45 13.36
CA ARG A 338 -6.95 16.19 12.94
C ARG A 338 -6.56 16.17 11.45
N CYS A 339 -6.18 17.33 10.92
CA CYS A 339 -5.87 17.53 9.51
C CYS A 339 -7.01 17.10 8.55
N ALA A 340 -8.26 17.14 9.02
CA ALA A 340 -9.42 16.68 8.23
C ALA A 340 -9.58 17.46 6.92
N ASP A 341 -9.27 18.75 6.93
CA ASP A 341 -9.22 19.62 5.74
C ASP A 341 -8.27 19.05 4.67
N PHE A 342 -7.12 18.55 5.09
CA PHE A 342 -6.12 17.97 4.21
C PHE A 342 -6.44 16.52 3.82
N ILE A 343 -6.98 15.72 4.75
CA ILE A 343 -7.38 14.32 4.53
C ILE A 343 -8.51 14.24 3.49
N LEU A 344 -9.44 15.20 3.54
CA LEU A 344 -10.61 15.32 2.66
C LEU A 344 -10.42 16.34 1.54
N ARG A 345 -9.18 16.75 1.22
CA ARG A 345 -8.91 17.81 0.23
C ARG A 345 -9.48 17.53 -1.16
N ASP A 346 -9.54 16.26 -1.54
CA ASP A 346 -9.98 15.76 -2.85
C ASP A 346 -11.46 15.34 -2.83
N ALA A 347 -12.17 15.50 -1.70
CA ALA A 347 -13.57 15.13 -1.56
C ALA A 347 -14.49 16.23 -2.14
N PRO A 348 -15.45 15.88 -3.03
CA PRO A 348 -16.16 16.85 -3.88
C PRO A 348 -17.19 17.72 -3.15
N ARG A 349 -17.55 17.40 -1.89
CA ARG A 349 -18.55 18.15 -1.09
C ARG A 349 -18.04 18.46 0.32
N THR A 350 -16.78 18.86 0.41
CA THR A 350 -16.16 19.24 1.69
C THR A 350 -15.91 20.75 1.74
N ILE A 351 -16.48 21.41 2.75
CA ILE A 351 -16.19 22.80 3.10
C ILE A 351 -15.03 22.83 4.08
N LYS A 352 -13.95 23.54 3.72
CA LYS A 352 -12.74 23.68 4.54
C LYS A 352 -12.69 25.06 5.17
N VAL A 353 -12.87 25.11 6.49
CA VAL A 353 -12.91 26.35 7.26
C VAL A 353 -11.67 26.47 8.15
N PHE A 354 -11.05 27.64 8.14
CA PHE A 354 -10.01 28.02 9.11
C PHE A 354 -10.50 29.16 10.00
N CYS A 355 -10.52 28.93 11.31
CA CYS A 355 -10.97 29.91 12.31
C CYS A 355 -9.79 30.50 13.09
N TYR A 356 -9.66 31.82 13.09
CA TYR A 356 -8.57 32.56 13.73
C TYR A 356 -9.09 33.80 14.45
N SER A 357 -8.28 34.41 15.31
CA SER A 357 -8.65 35.65 16.00
C SER A 357 -7.44 36.47 16.40
N ASP A 358 -7.62 37.77 16.62
CA ASP A 358 -6.57 38.60 17.22
C ASP A 358 -6.22 38.13 18.64
N ALA A 359 -5.01 38.46 19.09
CA ALA A 359 -4.44 37.98 20.36
C ALA A 359 -5.28 38.41 21.59
N GLU A 360 -5.86 39.61 21.56
CA GLU A 360 -6.66 40.13 22.68
C GLU A 360 -7.99 39.38 22.77
N SER A 361 -8.67 39.17 21.64
CA SER A 361 -9.89 38.35 21.57
C SER A 361 -9.65 36.90 21.96
N ALA A 362 -8.53 36.30 21.51
CA ALA A 362 -8.14 34.95 21.88
C ALA A 362 -7.91 34.84 23.40
N ARG A 363 -7.16 35.77 23.99
CA ARG A 363 -6.90 35.82 25.44
C ARG A 363 -8.20 35.95 26.22
N ARG A 364 -9.04 36.92 25.86
CA ARG A 364 -10.34 37.16 26.52
C ARG A 364 -11.18 35.90 26.52
N ARG A 365 -11.34 35.24 25.37
CA ARG A 365 -12.11 34.00 25.24
C ARG A 365 -11.53 32.85 26.07
N CYS A 366 -10.21 32.68 26.05
CA CYS A 366 -9.54 31.66 26.86
C CYS A 366 -9.80 31.85 28.37
N VAL A 367 -9.79 33.09 28.85
CA VAL A 367 -10.03 33.40 30.27
C VAL A 367 -11.50 33.25 30.63
N GLU A 368 -12.38 33.93 29.90
CA GLU A 368 -13.80 34.05 30.26
C GLU A 368 -14.60 32.77 29.97
N GLN A 369 -14.29 32.08 28.87
CA GLN A 369 -15.11 30.94 28.42
C GLN A 369 -14.41 29.60 28.65
N TYR A 370 -13.09 29.53 28.52
CA TYR A 370 -12.36 28.25 28.66
C TYR A 370 -11.78 28.06 30.07
N GLY A 371 -11.90 29.06 30.95
CA GLY A 371 -11.41 28.99 32.33
C GLY A 371 -9.89 28.94 32.46
N VAL A 372 -9.14 29.37 31.44
CA VAL A 372 -7.68 29.43 31.50
C VAL A 372 -7.27 30.62 32.39
N PRO A 373 -6.39 30.44 33.39
CA PRO A 373 -5.93 31.56 34.21
C PRO A 373 -5.30 32.67 33.36
N ALA A 374 -5.67 33.93 33.62
CA ALA A 374 -5.25 35.09 32.82
C ALA A 374 -3.73 35.18 32.64
N GLU A 375 -2.97 34.88 33.69
CA GLU A 375 -1.50 34.85 33.71
C GLU A 375 -0.91 33.81 32.73
N ARG A 376 -1.61 32.69 32.50
CA ARG A 376 -1.16 31.60 31.64
C ARG A 376 -1.78 31.62 30.24
N ALA A 377 -2.82 32.43 30.01
CA ALA A 377 -3.59 32.41 28.77
C ALA A 377 -2.71 32.63 27.53
N VAL A 378 -1.83 33.63 27.54
CA VAL A 378 -0.94 33.94 26.40
C VAL A 378 0.03 32.80 26.12
N SER A 379 0.69 32.28 27.16
CA SER A 379 1.62 31.15 27.01
C SER A 379 0.93 29.89 26.50
N GLU A 380 -0.32 29.67 26.92
CA GLU A 380 -1.05 28.47 26.56
C GLU A 380 -1.60 28.51 25.14
N ILE A 381 -2.05 29.68 24.68
CA ILE A 381 -2.37 29.92 23.27
C ILE A 381 -1.16 29.65 22.39
N ALA A 382 0.00 30.22 22.73
CA ALA A 382 1.23 30.03 21.96
C ALA A 382 1.66 28.55 21.92
N ARG A 383 1.58 27.85 23.06
CA ARG A 383 1.92 26.42 23.16
C ARG A 383 1.01 25.55 22.31
N VAL A 384 -0.32 25.72 22.42
CA VAL A 384 -1.29 24.92 21.68
C VAL A 384 -1.19 25.18 20.18
N ASN A 385 -1.06 26.45 19.77
CA ASN A 385 -0.92 26.79 18.34
C ASN A 385 0.38 26.23 17.76
N ARG A 386 1.51 26.35 18.48
CA ARG A 386 2.78 25.75 18.05
C ARG A 386 2.65 24.25 17.84
N ASN A 387 1.99 23.54 18.76
CA ASN A 387 1.77 22.10 18.65
C ASN A 387 0.85 21.74 17.46
N ARG A 388 -0.17 22.57 17.18
CA ARG A 388 -1.06 22.37 16.01
C ARG A 388 -0.31 22.59 14.70
N ILE A 389 0.48 23.65 14.62
CA ILE A 389 1.34 23.96 13.47
C ILE A 389 2.31 22.80 13.23
N ALA A 390 3.09 22.41 14.24
CA ALA A 390 4.08 21.35 14.12
C ALA A 390 3.44 20.02 13.69
N HIS A 391 2.31 19.64 14.30
CA HIS A 391 1.58 18.44 13.92
C HIS A 391 1.07 18.52 12.47
N TYR A 392 0.44 19.63 12.09
CA TYR A 392 -0.10 19.79 10.74
C TYR A 392 1.00 19.80 9.69
N GLU A 393 2.07 20.58 9.88
CA GLU A 393 3.20 20.68 8.95
C GLU A 393 3.98 19.38 8.83
N TYR A 394 4.25 18.69 9.96
CA TYR A 394 4.93 17.39 9.95
C TYR A 394 4.20 16.37 9.09
N TYR A 395 2.88 16.27 9.28
CA TYR A 395 2.07 15.29 8.59
C TYR A 395 1.76 15.74 7.15
N THR A 396 1.23 16.94 6.96
CA THR A 396 0.76 17.41 5.64
C THR A 396 1.84 18.00 4.74
N GLY A 397 3.06 18.25 5.24
CA GLY A 397 4.11 18.94 4.48
C GLY A 397 3.75 20.37 4.05
N VAL A 398 2.67 20.92 4.61
CA VAL A 398 2.01 22.14 4.17
C VAL A 398 1.89 23.09 5.34
N LYS A 399 2.07 24.39 5.08
CA LYS A 399 1.94 25.45 6.08
C LYS A 399 0.51 25.52 6.61
N TRP A 400 0.36 25.46 7.93
CA TRP A 400 -0.94 25.56 8.58
C TRP A 400 -1.49 26.99 8.48
N GLY A 401 -2.77 27.13 8.13
CA GLY A 401 -3.40 28.43 7.91
C GLY A 401 -3.06 29.10 6.57
N GLU A 402 -2.48 28.37 5.60
CA GLU A 402 -2.29 28.86 4.24
C GLU A 402 -3.65 29.05 3.53
N PRO A 403 -4.00 30.28 3.08
CA PRO A 403 -5.33 30.56 2.51
C PRO A 403 -5.74 29.67 1.33
N HIS A 404 -4.79 29.24 0.50
CA HIS A 404 -5.07 28.41 -0.68
C HIS A 404 -5.63 27.01 -0.35
N HIS A 405 -5.62 26.60 0.93
CA HIS A 405 -6.09 25.28 1.36
C HIS A 405 -7.46 25.30 2.04
N TYR A 406 -8.02 26.47 2.26
CA TYR A 406 -9.31 26.67 2.92
C TYR A 406 -10.27 27.41 1.99
N ASP A 407 -11.55 27.03 2.03
CA ASP A 407 -12.60 27.72 1.29
C ASP A 407 -13.05 28.98 2.04
N LEU A 408 -12.97 28.96 3.38
CA LEU A 408 -13.32 30.10 4.24
C LEU A 408 -12.28 30.28 5.35
N MET A 409 -11.76 31.51 5.48
CA MET A 409 -10.97 31.93 6.63
C MET A 409 -11.75 32.97 7.44
N LEU A 410 -12.08 32.65 8.69
CA LEU A 410 -12.98 33.44 9.51
C LEU A 410 -12.24 34.03 10.71
N ASN A 411 -12.20 35.37 10.79
CA ASN A 411 -11.69 36.10 11.94
C ASN A 411 -12.81 36.28 12.99
N THR A 412 -12.84 35.41 13.98
CA THR A 412 -13.83 35.43 15.07
C THR A 412 -13.43 36.33 16.24
N GLY A 413 -12.37 37.13 16.08
CA GLY A 413 -12.07 38.26 16.97
C GLY A 413 -12.91 39.48 16.61
N SER A 414 -13.03 39.77 15.31
CA SER A 414 -13.84 40.88 14.78
C SER A 414 -15.30 40.50 14.49
N MET A 415 -15.57 39.23 14.21
CA MET A 415 -16.90 38.70 13.91
C MET A 415 -17.36 37.77 15.03
N ASP A 416 -18.63 37.85 15.41
CA ASP A 416 -19.18 36.94 16.40
C ASP A 416 -19.49 35.55 15.82
N LEU A 417 -19.57 34.55 16.69
CA LEU A 417 -19.73 33.16 16.27
C LEU A 417 -21.06 32.89 15.56
N LYS A 418 -22.12 33.66 15.83
CA LYS A 418 -23.42 33.47 15.15
C LYS A 418 -23.34 33.88 13.69
N THR A 419 -22.72 35.03 13.40
CA THR A 419 -22.50 35.45 12.01
C THR A 419 -21.58 34.48 11.27
N ALA A 420 -20.50 34.01 11.91
CA ALA A 420 -19.64 32.99 11.33
C ALA A 420 -20.38 31.67 11.04
N CYS A 421 -21.27 31.24 11.95
CA CYS A 421 -22.12 30.06 11.78
C CYS A 421 -23.05 30.21 10.58
N GLY A 422 -23.78 31.33 10.50
CA GLY A 422 -24.70 31.61 9.39
C GLY A 422 -24.02 31.59 8.02
N LEU A 423 -22.80 32.14 7.90
CA LEU A 423 -22.04 32.11 6.65
C LEU A 423 -21.71 30.68 6.19
N ILE A 424 -21.31 29.80 7.12
CA ILE A 424 -20.99 28.41 6.82
C ILE A 424 -22.26 27.62 6.51
N GLU A 425 -23.35 27.85 7.25
CA GLU A 425 -24.65 27.23 6.99
C GLU A 425 -25.19 27.58 5.60
N ASP A 426 -25.09 28.85 5.19
CA ASP A 426 -25.52 29.27 3.86
C ASP A 426 -24.74 28.56 2.76
N LEU A 427 -23.42 28.41 2.94
CA LEU A 427 -22.59 27.65 2.02
C LEU A 427 -22.96 26.16 2.00
N TYR A 428 -23.19 25.57 3.18
CA TYR A 428 -23.62 24.18 3.34
C TYR A 428 -24.95 23.90 2.63
N ARG A 429 -25.96 24.75 2.85
CA ARG A 429 -27.29 24.60 2.23
C ARG A 429 -27.27 24.78 0.73
N ARG A 430 -26.36 25.60 0.19
CA ARG A 430 -26.13 25.71 -1.26
C ARG A 430 -25.50 24.46 -1.83
N LEU A 431 -24.51 23.89 -1.13
CA LEU A 431 -23.87 22.63 -1.49
C LEU A 431 -24.82 21.44 -1.40
N GLU A 432 -25.78 21.44 -0.48
CA GLU A 432 -26.79 20.38 -0.33
C GLU A 432 -27.77 20.34 -1.51
N LYS A 433 -28.12 21.52 -2.06
CA LYS A 433 -29.06 21.69 -3.18
C LYS A 433 -28.43 21.50 -4.57
N ALA A 434 -27.11 21.60 -4.68
CA ALA A 434 -26.33 21.32 -5.89
C ALA A 434 -26.01 19.82 -5.99
#